data_AF-A0A3B6ILU3-F1
#
_entry.id   AF-A0A3B6ILU3-F1
#
_cell.length_a   1.000
_cell.length_b   1.000
_cell.length_c   1.000
_cell.angle_alpha   90.00
_cell.angle_beta   90.00
_cell.angle_gamma   90.00
#
_symmetry.space_group_name_H-M   'P 1'
#
loop_
_entity.id
_entity.type
_entity.pdbx_description
1 polymer ?
#
loop_
_entity_poly.entity_id
_entity_poly.type
_entity_poly.pdbx_seq_one_letter_code
_entity_poly.pdbx_strand_id
1 'polypeptide(L)'
;MGANSLPSPSCPDGRKRRVCYYYDPGISNVDYGEGHSMVPRRVAMTHGLVASYGLLNHMTRLRTRPASPEELLAFHDQKYVDLLGRLTPAGYISDADLRRTAEEHGIGPVRRWDGTYTNDNPAIEGLMGYCLSYAGGSLAAARALCRGDHDVAINWSGGMHHACRGHANGFCYVNDIVLAIKQLLGRFPRVLYVDIDAHHGDGVEKAFVDSNQVMTLSFHQYESQFFPGTGSIDDVGEGAGRYHALNVPLKKGMDDQGYHELFKPIVGKAMQVFQPDAVVLQCGADSLSGDRLAGLELSVGGHAECVKYLRGFNAPLLLLGGGGYTINHVASCWCYETAVAVGKEDEIADEIPHHPYDHYYRSQGYKLQCRTEAPGSRSSGENKDAAAIRVKALEHLSAINCAPSIQFHEPCAAAAQGMDVDDLCHDDDEDDDEEEEDPMERLHRLCDNADLAGFFVELGRKHSLSSSAMG
;
A
#
# COMPACT_ATOMS: atom_id res chain seq x y z
N MET A 1 -36.31 11.57 11.09
CA MET A 1 -36.24 10.51 12.11
C MET A 1 -35.38 9.40 11.56
N GLY A 2 -34.36 8.99 12.31
CA GLY A 2 -33.29 8.11 11.86
C GLY A 2 -31.99 8.56 12.50
N ALA A 3 -31.95 8.54 13.83
CA ALA A 3 -30.71 8.74 14.56
C ALA A 3 -29.82 7.52 14.25
N ASN A 4 -28.65 7.76 13.65
CA ASN A 4 -27.62 6.74 13.51
C ASN A 4 -27.18 6.32 14.91
N SER A 5 -27.80 5.27 15.44
CA SER A 5 -27.31 4.57 16.62
C SER A 5 -25.97 3.95 16.26
N LEU A 6 -24.93 4.32 16.99
CA LEU A 6 -23.60 3.73 16.87
C LEU A 6 -23.71 2.19 16.97
N PRO A 7 -23.06 1.43 16.08
CA PRO A 7 -22.91 0.00 16.29
C PRO A 7 -22.13 -0.22 17.60
N SER A 8 -22.69 -1.07 18.47
CA SER A 8 -22.03 -1.56 19.68
C SER A 8 -20.75 -2.32 19.27
N PRO A 9 -19.69 -2.38 20.09
CA PRO A 9 -18.52 -3.25 19.87
C PRO A 9 -18.86 -4.75 19.75
N SER A 10 -20.14 -5.11 19.93
CA SER A 10 -20.72 -6.43 19.72
C SER A 10 -21.64 -6.56 18.50
N CYS A 11 -21.67 -5.58 17.58
CA CYS A 11 -22.48 -5.70 16.37
C CYS A 11 -21.73 -6.60 15.36
N PRO A 12 -22.18 -7.85 15.11
CA PRO A 12 -21.61 -8.64 14.03
C PRO A 12 -21.81 -7.87 12.72
N ASP A 13 -20.87 -8.04 11.80
CA ASP A 13 -20.98 -7.56 10.43
C ASP A 13 -22.26 -8.12 9.77
N GLY A 14 -23.38 -7.42 9.99
CA GLY A 14 -24.72 -7.95 9.74
C GLY A 14 -25.13 -7.90 8.27
N ARG A 15 -24.21 -7.51 7.36
CA ARG A 15 -24.50 -7.34 5.94
C ARG A 15 -23.34 -7.81 5.09
N LYS A 16 -23.64 -8.74 4.18
CA LYS A 16 -22.74 -9.10 3.07
C LYS A 16 -22.33 -7.83 2.31
N ARG A 17 -21.03 -7.53 2.32
CA ARG A 17 -20.44 -6.35 1.65
C ARG A 17 -20.20 -6.67 0.17
N ARG A 18 -20.52 -5.74 -0.72
CA ARG A 18 -20.15 -5.81 -2.14
C ARG A 18 -18.70 -5.36 -2.26
N VAL A 19 -17.83 -6.27 -2.66
CA VAL A 19 -16.39 -6.02 -2.76
C VAL A 19 -16.00 -5.90 -4.22
N CYS A 20 -15.17 -4.93 -4.56
CA CYS A 20 -14.45 -4.91 -5.83
C CYS A 20 -12.93 -4.93 -5.62
N TYR A 21 -12.22 -5.52 -6.58
CA TYR A 21 -10.79 -5.78 -6.50
C TYR A 21 -10.10 -5.42 -7.80
N TYR A 22 -9.11 -4.54 -7.74
CA TYR A 22 -8.26 -4.17 -8.86
C TYR A 22 -6.98 -4.98 -8.86
N TYR A 23 -6.59 -5.45 -10.05
CA TYR A 23 -5.29 -6.06 -10.28
C TYR A 23 -4.86 -5.83 -11.73
N ASP A 24 -3.62 -5.39 -11.89
CA ASP A 24 -2.93 -5.26 -13.17
C ASP A 24 -1.74 -6.23 -13.17
N PRO A 25 -1.70 -7.23 -14.08
CA PRO A 25 -0.59 -8.16 -14.21
C PRO A 25 0.75 -7.48 -14.51
N GLY A 26 0.75 -6.32 -15.16
CA GLY A 26 1.96 -5.57 -15.50
C GLY A 26 2.74 -5.07 -14.28
N ILE A 27 2.09 -4.97 -13.11
CA ILE A 27 2.72 -4.47 -11.89
C ILE A 27 3.93 -5.31 -11.45
N SER A 28 3.93 -6.62 -11.73
CA SER A 28 5.00 -7.53 -11.32
C SER A 28 6.25 -7.49 -12.20
N ASN A 29 6.18 -6.83 -13.35
CA ASN A 29 7.28 -6.77 -14.32
C ASN A 29 8.31 -5.68 -13.98
N VAL A 30 7.99 -4.85 -12.98
CA VAL A 30 8.85 -3.74 -12.57
C VAL A 30 9.94 -4.23 -11.65
N ASP A 31 11.18 -3.90 -12.02
CA ASP A 31 12.38 -4.19 -11.24
C ASP A 31 12.97 -2.89 -10.69
N TYR A 32 13.07 -2.81 -9.36
CA TYR A 32 13.74 -1.70 -8.67
C TYR A 32 15.27 -1.83 -8.69
N GLY A 33 15.79 -2.96 -9.19
CA GLY A 33 17.20 -3.26 -9.30
C GLY A 33 17.67 -4.28 -8.27
N GLU A 34 18.83 -4.87 -8.56
CA GLU A 34 19.42 -5.94 -7.75
C GLU A 34 19.62 -5.49 -6.29
N GLY A 35 19.10 -6.30 -5.36
CA GLY A 35 19.22 -6.05 -3.92
C GLY A 35 18.28 -4.99 -3.35
N HIS A 36 17.42 -4.36 -4.16
CA HIS A 36 16.43 -3.41 -3.66
C HIS A 36 15.34 -4.13 -2.84
N SER A 37 14.85 -3.49 -1.76
CA SER A 37 13.89 -4.12 -0.85
C SER A 37 12.46 -4.13 -1.39
N MET A 38 12.06 -3.10 -2.15
CA MET A 38 10.78 -3.09 -2.87
C MET A 38 10.81 -4.08 -4.02
N VAL A 39 9.95 -5.10 -3.94
CA VAL A 39 9.78 -6.13 -4.97
C VAL A 39 8.31 -6.19 -5.38
N PRO A 40 7.91 -5.51 -6.48
CA PRO A 40 6.52 -5.43 -6.94
C PRO A 40 5.84 -6.79 -7.18
N ARG A 41 6.62 -7.84 -7.48
CA ARG A 41 6.13 -9.24 -7.63
C ARG A 41 5.27 -9.73 -6.46
N ARG A 42 5.42 -9.18 -5.25
CA ARG A 42 4.56 -9.50 -4.10
C ARG A 42 3.06 -9.29 -4.38
N VAL A 43 2.70 -8.36 -5.28
CA VAL A 43 1.30 -8.13 -5.69
C VAL A 43 0.77 -9.30 -6.54
N ALA A 44 1.55 -9.81 -7.49
CA ALA A 44 1.17 -10.97 -8.29
C ALA A 44 1.13 -12.27 -7.46
N MET A 45 2.04 -12.40 -6.48
CA MET A 45 1.96 -13.49 -5.49
C MET A 45 0.66 -13.43 -4.67
N THR A 46 0.27 -12.23 -4.24
CA THR A 46 -1.01 -12.00 -3.55
C THR A 46 -2.19 -12.39 -4.44
N HIS A 47 -2.20 -11.93 -5.68
CA HIS A 47 -3.24 -12.29 -6.65
C HIS A 47 -3.34 -13.80 -6.85
N GLY A 48 -2.20 -14.48 -6.98
CA GLY A 48 -2.13 -15.94 -7.10
C GLY A 48 -2.77 -16.65 -5.91
N LEU A 49 -2.48 -16.23 -4.67
CA LEU A 49 -3.13 -16.79 -3.48
C LEU A 49 -4.63 -16.50 -3.46
N VAL A 50 -5.04 -15.25 -3.72
CA VAL A 50 -6.45 -14.85 -3.77
C VAL A 50 -7.24 -15.69 -4.79
N ALA A 51 -6.64 -15.97 -5.95
CA ALA A 51 -7.21 -16.85 -6.96
C ALA A 51 -7.28 -18.31 -6.48
N SER A 52 -6.20 -18.85 -5.93
CA SER A 52 -6.12 -20.26 -5.48
C SER A 52 -7.03 -20.59 -4.31
N TYR A 53 -7.31 -19.62 -3.43
CA TYR A 53 -8.33 -19.75 -2.38
C TYR A 53 -9.77 -19.55 -2.89
N GLY A 54 -9.97 -19.24 -4.18
CA GLY A 54 -11.29 -19.04 -4.79
C GLY A 54 -11.96 -17.72 -4.41
N LEU A 55 -11.23 -16.77 -3.80
CA LEU A 55 -11.79 -15.51 -3.29
C LEU A 55 -12.24 -14.57 -4.42
N LEU A 56 -11.67 -14.69 -5.62
CA LEU A 56 -12.11 -13.95 -6.82
C LEU A 56 -13.60 -14.17 -7.13
N ASN A 57 -14.18 -15.32 -6.76
CA ASN A 57 -15.60 -15.64 -6.98
C ASN A 57 -16.56 -14.87 -6.05
N HIS A 58 -16.02 -14.07 -5.12
CA HIS A 58 -16.79 -13.35 -4.12
C HIS A 58 -16.68 -11.82 -4.25
N MET A 59 -16.08 -11.33 -5.34
CA MET A 59 -15.87 -9.91 -5.59
C MET A 59 -15.90 -9.57 -7.09
N THR A 60 -16.25 -8.32 -7.39
CA THR A 60 -16.19 -7.78 -8.75
C THR A 60 -14.74 -7.45 -9.08
N ARG A 61 -14.22 -7.97 -10.19
CA ARG A 61 -12.87 -7.60 -10.66
C ARG A 61 -12.96 -6.28 -11.42
N LEU A 62 -12.21 -5.27 -10.98
CA LEU A 62 -12.08 -4.02 -11.70
C LEU A 62 -11.01 -4.17 -12.76
N ARG A 63 -11.39 -3.97 -14.02
CA ARG A 63 -10.46 -3.76 -15.13
C ARG A 63 -10.66 -2.34 -15.59
N THR A 64 -9.62 -1.53 -15.49
CA THR A 64 -9.63 -0.11 -15.85
C THR A 64 -8.33 0.22 -16.55
N ARG A 65 -8.33 1.28 -17.36
CA ARG A 65 -7.06 1.86 -17.82
C ARG A 65 -6.21 2.32 -16.63
N PRO A 66 -4.88 2.37 -16.79
CA PRO A 66 -3.99 3.14 -15.93
C PRO A 66 -4.46 4.60 -15.79
N ALA A 67 -4.02 5.27 -14.74
CA ALA A 67 -4.19 6.71 -14.62
C ALA A 67 -3.57 7.43 -15.84
N SER A 68 -4.07 8.62 -16.12
CA SER A 68 -3.48 9.56 -17.06
C SER A 68 -2.51 10.48 -16.31
N PRO A 69 -1.46 11.00 -16.97
CA PRO A 69 -0.61 12.03 -16.38
C PRO A 69 -1.41 13.23 -15.85
N GLU A 70 -2.51 13.60 -16.52
CA GLU A 70 -3.41 14.69 -16.13
C GLU A 70 -4.10 14.40 -14.79
N GLU A 71 -4.47 13.15 -14.52
CA GLU A 71 -5.04 12.75 -13.22
C GLU A 71 -4.02 12.89 -12.09
N LEU A 72 -2.72 12.67 -12.36
CA LEU A 72 -1.66 12.88 -11.35
C LEU A 72 -1.53 14.35 -10.93
N LEU A 73 -1.79 15.29 -11.85
CA LEU A 73 -1.72 16.73 -11.61
C LEU A 73 -2.78 17.24 -10.62
N ALA A 74 -3.77 16.41 -10.27
CA ALA A 74 -4.68 16.72 -9.19
C ALA A 74 -3.93 16.91 -7.86
N PHE A 75 -2.75 16.30 -7.69
CA PHE A 75 -1.89 16.50 -6.53
C PHE A 75 -0.47 16.91 -6.90
N HIS A 76 0.16 16.23 -7.85
CA HIS A 76 1.58 16.39 -8.15
C HIS A 76 1.88 17.62 -9.01
N ASP A 77 3.08 18.16 -8.87
CA ASP A 77 3.54 19.28 -9.68
C ASP A 77 3.79 18.85 -11.14
N GLN A 78 3.39 19.69 -12.11
CA GLN A 78 3.60 19.42 -13.54
C GLN A 78 5.04 19.03 -13.87
N LYS A 79 6.01 19.81 -13.38
CA LYS A 79 7.44 19.57 -13.63
C LYS A 79 7.90 18.20 -13.13
N TYR A 80 7.31 17.73 -12.02
CA TYR A 80 7.64 16.44 -11.44
C TYR A 80 7.01 15.29 -12.25
N VAL A 81 5.75 15.42 -12.68
CA VAL A 81 5.11 14.46 -13.59
C VAL A 81 5.86 14.38 -14.92
N ASP A 82 6.27 15.52 -15.50
CA ASP A 82 7.06 15.58 -16.73
C ASP A 82 8.46 14.96 -16.58
N LEU A 83 9.04 15.04 -15.38
CA LEU A 83 10.30 14.35 -15.05
C LEU A 83 10.08 12.84 -15.06
N LEU A 84 9.10 12.33 -14.31
CA LEU A 84 8.77 10.91 -14.25
C LEU A 84 8.52 10.32 -15.64
N GLY A 85 7.89 11.08 -16.55
CA GLY A 85 7.57 10.65 -17.91
C GLY A 85 8.77 10.54 -18.85
N ARG A 86 9.86 11.24 -18.55
CA ARG A 86 11.10 11.23 -19.36
C ARG A 86 12.21 10.38 -18.75
N LEU A 87 12.10 10.08 -17.45
CA LEU A 87 13.17 9.43 -16.72
C LEU A 87 13.25 7.94 -17.06
N THR A 88 14.42 7.54 -17.56
CA THR A 88 14.79 6.14 -17.79
C THR A 88 16.16 5.87 -17.15
N PRO A 89 16.53 4.61 -16.87
CA PRO A 89 17.87 4.28 -16.37
C PRO A 89 18.97 4.80 -17.30
N ALA A 90 18.81 4.63 -18.62
CA ALA A 90 19.75 5.12 -19.62
C ALA A 90 19.83 6.66 -19.63
N GLY A 91 18.69 7.35 -19.52
CA GLY A 91 18.63 8.81 -19.42
C GLY A 91 19.32 9.32 -18.16
N TYR A 92 19.08 8.69 -17.01
CA TYR A 92 19.72 9.03 -15.74
C TYR A 92 21.26 8.91 -15.80
N ILE A 93 21.79 7.92 -16.52
CA ILE A 93 23.24 7.72 -16.68
C ILE A 93 23.82 8.75 -17.67
N SER A 94 23.16 8.95 -18.81
CA SER A 94 23.73 9.67 -19.96
C SER A 94 23.48 11.17 -19.97
N ASP A 95 22.43 11.66 -19.32
CA ASP A 95 22.06 13.09 -19.28
C ASP A 95 22.30 13.69 -17.89
N ALA A 96 23.32 14.55 -17.78
CA ALA A 96 23.71 15.17 -16.51
C ALA A 96 22.68 16.17 -15.97
N ASP A 97 21.91 16.83 -16.85
CA ASP A 97 20.87 17.78 -16.44
C ASP A 97 19.61 17.05 -15.97
N LEU A 98 19.22 15.99 -16.67
CA LEU A 98 18.16 15.09 -16.24
C LEU A 98 18.50 14.43 -14.89
N ARG A 99 19.73 13.91 -14.74
CA ARG A 99 20.19 13.33 -13.47
C ARG A 99 20.12 14.31 -12.31
N ARG A 100 20.64 15.53 -12.50
CA ARG A 100 20.60 16.57 -11.45
C ARG A 100 19.15 16.90 -11.07
N THR A 101 18.27 17.02 -12.05
CA THR A 101 16.85 17.27 -11.81
C THR A 101 16.20 16.09 -11.07
N ALA A 102 16.51 14.85 -11.43
CA ALA A 102 16.02 13.66 -10.73
C ALA A 102 16.44 13.65 -9.25
N GLU A 103 17.71 13.94 -8.97
CA GLU A 103 18.27 13.99 -7.61
C GLU A 103 17.62 15.11 -6.77
N GLU A 104 17.35 16.29 -7.35
CA GLU A 104 16.59 17.37 -6.70
C GLU A 104 15.16 16.95 -6.31
N HIS A 105 14.59 16.01 -7.08
CA HIS A 105 13.27 15.43 -6.87
C HIS A 105 13.30 14.08 -6.11
N GLY A 106 14.44 13.72 -5.50
CA GLY A 106 14.55 12.57 -4.61
C GLY A 106 14.73 11.23 -5.32
N ILE A 107 15.07 11.25 -6.61
CA ILE A 107 15.26 10.05 -7.44
C ILE A 107 16.75 9.89 -7.75
N GLY A 108 17.32 8.76 -7.34
CA GLY A 108 18.74 8.45 -7.41
C GLY A 108 19.41 8.32 -6.04
N PRO A 109 20.75 8.21 -6.00
CA PRO A 109 21.50 8.01 -4.77
C PRO A 109 21.35 9.18 -3.78
N VAL A 110 20.93 8.86 -2.57
CA VAL A 110 20.82 9.79 -1.44
C VAL A 110 21.88 9.45 -0.40
N ARG A 111 22.58 10.47 0.09
CA ARG A 111 23.56 10.32 1.17
C ARG A 111 22.85 10.25 2.52
N ARG A 112 23.08 9.18 3.28
CA ARG A 112 22.58 8.98 4.64
C ARG A 112 23.41 9.74 5.67
N TRP A 113 22.83 9.92 6.86
CA TRP A 113 23.45 10.64 7.98
C TRP A 113 24.78 10.02 8.45
N ASP A 114 24.93 8.70 8.29
CA ASP A 114 26.14 7.93 8.62
C ASP A 114 27.24 8.00 7.54
N GLY A 115 26.99 8.75 6.46
CA GLY A 115 27.92 8.92 5.35
C GLY A 115 27.84 7.85 4.26
N THR A 116 26.97 6.85 4.41
CA THR A 116 26.68 5.87 3.34
C THR A 116 25.75 6.46 2.27
N TYR A 117 25.66 5.81 1.11
CA TYR A 117 24.66 6.13 0.09
C TYR A 117 23.63 5.01 0.04
N THR A 118 22.38 5.40 -0.13
CA THR A 118 21.29 4.50 -0.50
C THR A 118 20.69 4.97 -1.81
N ASN A 119 20.02 4.09 -2.53
CA ASN A 119 19.25 4.44 -3.72
C ASN A 119 17.82 3.98 -3.49
N ASP A 120 17.13 4.64 -2.56
CA ASP A 120 15.78 4.24 -2.14
C ASP A 120 14.79 4.45 -3.30
N ASN A 121 14.97 5.49 -4.11
CA ASN A 121 14.11 5.75 -5.28
C ASN A 121 14.96 5.71 -6.56
N PRO A 122 15.29 4.53 -7.10
CA PRO A 122 16.08 4.42 -8.32
C PRO A 122 15.33 4.92 -9.56
N ALA A 123 16.06 5.35 -10.60
CA ALA A 123 15.48 5.44 -11.94
C ALA A 123 15.27 4.01 -12.46
N ILE A 124 14.02 3.60 -12.69
CA ILE A 124 13.64 2.25 -13.12
C ILE A 124 13.07 2.27 -14.54
N GLU A 125 13.12 1.13 -15.22
CA GLU A 125 12.50 0.96 -16.54
C GLU A 125 10.98 1.06 -16.42
N GLY A 126 10.34 1.79 -17.33
CA GLY A 126 8.87 1.95 -17.30
C GLY A 126 8.32 2.70 -16.08
N LEU A 127 9.12 3.53 -15.39
CA LEU A 127 8.76 4.24 -14.15
C LEU A 127 7.37 4.92 -14.21
N MET A 128 7.10 5.71 -15.26
CA MET A 128 5.79 6.36 -15.41
C MET A 128 4.67 5.33 -15.55
N GLY A 129 4.84 4.29 -16.37
CA GLY A 129 3.84 3.23 -16.55
C GLY A 129 3.50 2.52 -15.23
N TYR A 130 4.53 2.23 -14.41
CA TYR A 130 4.34 1.70 -13.06
C TYR A 130 3.49 2.63 -12.19
N CYS A 131 3.84 3.93 -12.16
CA CYS A 131 3.11 4.94 -11.40
C CYS A 131 1.65 5.08 -11.82
N LEU A 132 1.41 5.10 -13.12
CA LEU A 132 0.06 5.22 -13.67
C LEU A 132 -0.78 3.97 -13.38
N SER A 133 -0.19 2.78 -13.38
CA SER A 133 -0.93 1.54 -13.11
C SER A 133 -1.48 1.49 -11.68
N TYR A 134 -0.62 1.67 -10.65
CA TYR A 134 -1.12 1.61 -9.27
C TYR A 134 -2.00 2.80 -8.90
N ALA A 135 -1.71 4.00 -9.44
CA ALA A 135 -2.56 5.18 -9.23
C ALA A 135 -3.93 5.02 -9.89
N GLY A 136 -3.98 4.41 -11.08
CA GLY A 136 -5.21 4.08 -11.80
C GLY A 136 -6.11 3.14 -10.99
N GLY A 137 -5.51 2.12 -10.39
CA GLY A 137 -6.21 1.20 -9.49
C GLY A 137 -6.87 1.90 -8.30
N SER A 138 -6.13 2.78 -7.61
CA SER A 138 -6.65 3.51 -6.44
C SER A 138 -7.73 4.53 -6.82
N LEU A 139 -7.58 5.20 -7.97
CA LEU A 139 -8.61 6.10 -8.52
C LEU A 139 -9.88 5.34 -8.92
N ALA A 140 -9.76 4.19 -9.59
CA ALA A 140 -10.90 3.38 -9.97
C ALA A 140 -11.63 2.80 -8.75
N ALA A 141 -10.89 2.33 -7.76
CA ALA A 141 -11.43 1.87 -6.49
C ALA A 141 -12.19 3.00 -5.76
N ALA A 142 -11.63 4.21 -5.69
CA ALA A 142 -12.32 5.38 -5.13
C ALA A 142 -13.59 5.76 -5.93
N ARG A 143 -13.54 5.71 -7.26
CA ARG A 143 -14.71 5.96 -8.13
C ARG A 143 -15.80 4.93 -7.92
N ALA A 144 -15.46 3.66 -7.77
CA ALA A 144 -16.42 2.58 -7.49
C ALA A 144 -17.16 2.82 -6.16
N LEU A 145 -16.46 3.29 -5.12
CA LEU A 145 -17.08 3.69 -3.85
C LEU A 145 -17.96 4.94 -4.00
N CYS A 146 -17.51 5.95 -4.74
CA CYS A 146 -18.29 7.17 -4.99
C CYS A 146 -19.62 6.91 -5.74
N ARG A 147 -19.65 5.91 -6.63
CA ARG A 147 -20.87 5.48 -7.33
C ARG A 147 -21.88 4.80 -6.39
N GLY A 148 -21.40 4.17 -5.32
CA GLY A 148 -22.24 3.45 -4.35
C GLY A 148 -22.60 2.02 -4.78
N ASP A 149 -21.97 1.51 -5.84
CA ASP A 149 -22.16 0.15 -6.35
C ASP A 149 -21.39 -0.89 -5.52
N HIS A 150 -20.36 -0.45 -4.81
CA HIS A 150 -19.51 -1.28 -3.97
C HIS A 150 -19.39 -0.67 -2.57
N ASP A 151 -19.23 -1.55 -1.60
CA ASP A 151 -19.13 -1.19 -0.18
C ASP A 151 -17.67 -1.27 0.32
N VAL A 152 -16.85 -2.09 -0.34
CA VAL A 152 -15.40 -2.22 -0.12
C VAL A 152 -14.71 -2.26 -1.49
N ALA A 153 -13.60 -1.55 -1.64
CA ALA A 153 -12.78 -1.60 -2.85
C ALA A 153 -11.31 -1.88 -2.47
N ILE A 154 -10.62 -2.70 -3.25
CA ILE A 154 -9.27 -3.19 -2.93
C ILE A 154 -8.31 -2.88 -4.08
N ASN A 155 -7.16 -2.28 -3.76
CA ASN A 155 -6.01 -2.17 -4.66
C ASN A 155 -4.69 -2.42 -3.90
N TRP A 156 -4.19 -3.66 -3.94
CA TRP A 156 -2.92 -4.01 -3.27
C TRP A 156 -1.67 -3.45 -3.94
N SER A 157 -1.76 -2.96 -5.17
CA SER A 157 -0.61 -2.32 -5.85
C SER A 157 -0.35 -0.89 -5.37
N GLY A 158 -1.36 -0.23 -4.79
CA GLY A 158 -1.27 1.14 -4.28
C GLY A 158 -0.78 1.21 -2.83
N GLY A 159 -1.03 2.35 -2.19
CA GLY A 159 -0.63 2.58 -0.80
C GLY A 159 0.72 3.27 -0.65
N MET A 160 1.18 4.01 -1.67
CA MET A 160 2.51 4.62 -1.74
C MET A 160 2.56 5.94 -0.95
N HIS A 161 2.53 5.84 0.38
CA HIS A 161 2.21 6.94 1.30
C HIS A 161 3.31 8.01 1.50
N HIS A 162 4.55 7.74 1.13
CA HIS A 162 5.68 8.66 1.35
C HIS A 162 5.84 9.71 0.24
N ALA A 163 5.26 9.46 -0.94
CA ALA A 163 5.41 10.35 -2.08
C ALA A 163 4.84 11.74 -1.76
N CYS A 164 5.62 12.78 -2.04
CA CYS A 164 5.24 14.17 -1.84
C CYS A 164 4.84 14.83 -3.17
N ARG A 165 4.24 16.02 -3.09
CA ARG A 165 3.73 16.79 -4.25
C ARG A 165 4.71 16.86 -5.44
N GLY A 166 5.99 17.07 -5.17
CA GLY A 166 7.02 17.12 -6.20
C GLY A 166 8.29 16.38 -5.78
N HIS A 167 8.19 15.27 -5.05
CA HIS A 167 9.39 14.56 -4.58
C HIS A 167 9.06 13.08 -4.34
N ALA A 168 9.92 12.19 -4.82
CA ALA A 168 9.89 10.78 -4.47
C ALA A 168 10.51 10.58 -3.09
N ASN A 169 9.97 9.68 -2.28
CA ASN A 169 10.50 9.40 -0.95
C ASN A 169 10.13 7.98 -0.53
N GLY A 170 10.98 7.28 0.21
CA GLY A 170 10.66 5.96 0.78
C GLY A 170 10.05 4.97 -0.22
N PHE A 171 10.67 4.81 -1.39
CA PHE A 171 10.25 3.92 -2.49
C PHE A 171 9.01 4.39 -3.28
N CYS A 172 8.40 5.51 -2.87
CA CYS A 172 7.15 6.04 -3.41
C CYS A 172 7.41 7.22 -4.37
N TYR A 173 6.92 7.12 -5.60
CA TYR A 173 7.05 8.18 -6.62
C TYR A 173 5.78 9.03 -6.76
N VAL A 174 4.61 8.39 -6.79
CA VAL A 174 3.30 9.04 -6.88
C VAL A 174 2.47 8.63 -5.67
N ASN A 175 1.76 9.61 -5.08
CA ASN A 175 0.91 9.37 -3.92
C ASN A 175 -0.52 9.05 -4.38
N ASP A 176 -0.76 7.78 -4.69
CA ASP A 176 -2.07 7.29 -5.14
C ASP A 176 -3.16 7.44 -4.07
N ILE A 177 -2.78 7.40 -2.80
CA ILE A 177 -3.69 7.60 -1.65
C ILE A 177 -4.25 9.02 -1.68
N VAL A 178 -3.41 10.03 -1.84
CA VAL A 178 -3.87 11.44 -1.90
C VAL A 178 -4.80 11.66 -3.09
N LEU A 179 -4.49 11.06 -4.25
CA LEU A 179 -5.36 11.11 -5.43
C LEU A 179 -6.71 10.45 -5.16
N ALA A 180 -6.72 9.26 -4.54
CA ALA A 180 -7.94 8.55 -4.17
C ALA A 180 -8.78 9.33 -3.13
N ILE A 181 -8.16 9.91 -2.10
CA ILE A 181 -8.86 10.74 -1.11
C ILE A 181 -9.49 11.97 -1.78
N LYS A 182 -8.78 12.66 -2.68
CA LYS A 182 -9.35 13.78 -3.43
C LYS A 182 -10.53 13.37 -4.31
N GLN A 183 -10.48 12.18 -4.92
CA GLN A 183 -11.60 11.60 -5.66
C GLN A 183 -12.80 11.28 -4.74
N LEU A 184 -12.56 10.78 -3.52
CA LEU A 184 -13.58 10.52 -2.51
C LEU A 184 -14.23 11.80 -1.99
N LEU A 185 -13.44 12.86 -1.75
CA LEU A 185 -13.94 14.16 -1.27
C LEU A 185 -14.93 14.83 -2.23
N GLY A 186 -14.94 14.43 -3.51
CA GLY A 186 -15.99 14.85 -4.46
C GLY A 186 -17.39 14.34 -4.11
N ARG A 187 -17.50 13.30 -3.27
CA ARG A 187 -18.77 12.68 -2.85
C ARG A 187 -18.97 12.63 -1.34
N PHE A 188 -17.88 12.47 -0.58
CA PHE A 188 -17.84 12.20 0.85
C PHE A 188 -17.19 13.40 1.57
N PRO A 189 -17.96 14.22 2.31
CA PRO A 189 -17.44 15.42 2.95
C PRO A 189 -16.31 15.18 3.96
N ARG A 190 -16.30 14.02 4.62
CA ARG A 190 -15.27 13.61 5.60
C ARG A 190 -14.68 12.26 5.22
N VAL A 191 -13.37 12.20 5.03
CA VAL A 191 -12.64 10.96 4.73
C VAL A 191 -11.66 10.67 5.86
N LEU A 192 -11.77 9.49 6.48
CA LEU A 192 -10.78 9.02 7.45
C LEU A 192 -9.73 8.19 6.73
N TYR A 193 -8.47 8.59 6.84
CA TYR A 193 -7.32 7.82 6.41
C TYR A 193 -6.71 7.14 7.65
N VAL A 194 -6.65 5.81 7.64
CA VAL A 194 -5.96 5.01 8.65
C VAL A 194 -4.77 4.32 8.01
N ASP A 195 -3.63 4.38 8.67
CA ASP A 195 -2.36 3.86 8.19
C ASP A 195 -1.78 2.88 9.22
N ILE A 196 -1.62 1.62 8.81
CA ILE A 196 -1.05 0.54 9.64
C ILE A 196 0.31 0.04 9.11
N ASP A 197 0.90 0.76 8.16
CA ASP A 197 2.31 0.59 7.79
C ASP A 197 3.22 0.82 8.99
N ALA A 198 4.36 0.14 9.04
CA ALA A 198 5.32 0.37 10.10
C ALA A 198 5.93 1.77 10.05
N HIS A 199 5.94 2.43 8.89
CA HIS A 199 6.45 3.78 8.69
C HIS A 199 5.33 4.82 8.83
N HIS A 200 5.68 6.01 9.31
CA HIS A 200 4.72 7.11 9.38
C HIS A 200 4.28 7.53 7.96
N GLY A 201 2.97 7.61 7.73
CA GLY A 201 2.34 8.07 6.48
C GLY A 201 2.48 9.57 6.21
N ASP A 202 3.72 10.06 6.24
CA ASP A 202 4.10 11.47 6.20
C ASP A 202 3.64 12.21 4.94
N GLY A 203 3.70 11.57 3.77
CA GLY A 203 3.26 12.18 2.50
C GLY A 203 1.76 12.48 2.48
N VAL A 204 0.94 11.57 3.03
CA VAL A 204 -0.52 11.74 3.14
C VAL A 204 -0.85 12.76 4.22
N GLU A 205 -0.23 12.69 5.40
CA GLU A 205 -0.41 13.68 6.47
C GLU A 205 -0.08 15.08 5.96
N LYS A 206 1.09 15.27 5.34
CA LYS A 206 1.53 16.57 4.82
C LYS A 206 0.61 17.12 3.72
N ALA A 207 -0.02 16.24 2.93
CA ALA A 207 -0.96 16.65 1.89
C ALA A 207 -2.28 17.22 2.45
N PHE A 208 -2.64 16.86 3.69
CA PHE A 208 -3.89 17.23 4.34
C PHE A 208 -3.71 17.88 5.72
N VAL A 209 -2.49 18.31 6.07
CA VAL A 209 -2.11 18.80 7.40
C VAL A 209 -2.97 19.97 7.89
N ASP A 210 -3.51 20.77 6.96
CA ASP A 210 -4.35 21.94 7.22
C ASP A 210 -5.85 21.70 6.97
N SER A 211 -6.26 20.45 6.64
CA SER A 211 -7.63 20.09 6.30
C SER A 211 -8.41 19.52 7.50
N ASN A 212 -9.65 19.96 7.69
CA ASN A 212 -10.61 19.34 8.60
C ASN A 212 -11.58 18.37 7.89
N GLN A 213 -11.45 18.20 6.57
CA GLN A 213 -12.24 17.24 5.80
C GLN A 213 -11.58 15.86 5.73
N VAL A 214 -10.28 15.79 6.00
CA VAL A 214 -9.52 14.55 6.04
C VAL A 214 -8.90 14.43 7.41
N MET A 215 -9.11 13.28 8.07
CA MET A 215 -8.38 12.92 9.27
C MET A 215 -7.34 11.87 8.91
N THR A 216 -6.08 12.11 9.22
CA THR A 216 -5.01 11.11 9.10
C THR A 216 -4.75 10.48 10.47
N LEU A 217 -4.73 9.15 10.52
CA LEU A 217 -4.47 8.38 11.73
C LEU A 217 -3.42 7.30 11.43
N SER A 218 -2.19 7.51 11.91
CA SER A 218 -1.07 6.61 11.63
C SER A 218 -0.56 5.91 12.89
N PHE A 219 -0.36 4.59 12.78
CA PHE A 219 0.22 3.73 13.80
C PHE A 219 1.56 3.19 13.31
N HIS A 220 2.68 3.76 13.75
CA HIS A 220 3.98 3.52 13.14
C HIS A 220 5.07 3.36 14.19
N GLN A 221 6.15 2.65 13.85
CA GLN A 221 7.35 2.60 14.67
C GLN A 221 8.00 3.99 14.72
N TYR A 222 8.27 4.48 15.93
CA TYR A 222 8.87 5.79 16.14
C TYR A 222 10.02 5.69 17.13
N GLU A 223 11.22 5.50 16.58
CA GLU A 223 12.47 5.39 17.33
C GLU A 223 13.57 6.24 16.68
N SER A 224 14.64 6.48 17.42
CA SER A 224 15.80 7.19 16.89
C SER A 224 16.30 6.50 15.62
N GLN A 225 16.41 7.27 14.52
CA GLN A 225 16.90 6.81 13.21
C GLN A 225 15.97 5.86 12.44
N PHE A 226 14.71 5.72 12.84
CA PHE A 226 13.69 5.05 12.03
C PHE A 226 13.08 6.03 11.02
N PHE A 227 12.97 5.62 9.76
CA PHE A 227 12.41 6.45 8.69
C PHE A 227 10.88 6.60 8.87
N PRO A 228 10.25 7.74 8.53
CA PRO A 228 10.82 8.98 8.00
C PRO A 228 11.33 9.96 9.09
N GLY A 229 11.20 9.61 10.36
CA GLY A 229 11.60 10.46 11.49
C GLY A 229 10.60 11.57 11.85
N THR A 230 9.37 11.48 11.35
CA THR A 230 8.21 12.32 11.68
C THR A 230 7.10 11.48 12.31
N GLY A 231 5.98 12.10 12.71
CA GLY A 231 4.86 11.38 13.32
C GLY A 231 4.95 11.34 14.85
N SER A 232 5.53 12.38 15.46
CA SER A 232 5.49 12.50 16.92
C SER A 232 4.03 12.56 17.39
N ILE A 233 3.75 12.06 18.60
CA ILE A 233 2.42 12.17 19.19
C ILE A 233 1.93 13.63 19.31
N ASP A 234 2.85 14.59 19.32
CA ASP A 234 2.57 16.04 19.38
C ASP A 234 2.30 16.68 18.00
N ASP A 235 2.55 15.95 16.92
CA ASP A 235 2.25 16.38 15.55
C ASP A 235 0.75 16.19 15.31
N VAL A 236 -0.01 17.28 15.44
CA VAL A 236 -1.49 17.25 15.44
C VAL A 236 -2.12 18.01 14.28
N GLY A 237 -1.34 18.39 13.26
CA GLY A 237 -1.81 19.21 12.14
C GLY A 237 -1.86 20.71 12.45
N GLU A 238 -2.22 21.48 11.43
CA GLU A 238 -2.11 22.94 11.40
C GLU A 238 -3.44 23.60 11.02
N GLY A 239 -3.59 24.90 11.32
CA GLY A 239 -4.75 25.67 10.87
C GLY A 239 -6.10 25.01 11.18
N ALA A 240 -6.91 24.75 10.15
CA ALA A 240 -8.19 24.07 10.29
C ALA A 240 -8.03 22.56 10.55
N GLY A 241 -6.94 21.95 10.07
CA GLY A 241 -6.59 20.53 10.29
C GLY A 241 -5.96 20.23 11.64
N ARG A 242 -5.83 21.22 12.54
CA ARG A 242 -5.40 20.96 13.92
C ARG A 242 -6.34 19.95 14.58
N TYR A 243 -5.76 18.94 15.23
CA TYR A 243 -6.38 17.74 15.78
C TYR A 243 -7.00 16.77 14.76
N HIS A 244 -6.75 16.97 13.45
CA HIS A 244 -7.14 16.04 12.38
C HIS A 244 -5.96 15.24 11.82
N ALA A 245 -4.73 15.53 12.25
CA ALA A 245 -3.62 14.59 12.15
C ALA A 245 -3.42 13.93 13.52
N LEU A 246 -3.47 12.59 13.57
CA LEU A 246 -3.34 11.82 14.80
C LEU A 246 -2.26 10.75 14.63
N ASN A 247 -1.24 10.85 15.47
CA ASN A 247 -0.06 10.01 15.41
C ASN A 247 0.05 9.11 16.64
N VAL A 248 0.25 7.82 16.42
CA VAL A 248 0.38 6.79 17.45
C VAL A 248 1.78 6.16 17.34
N PRO A 249 2.80 6.79 17.96
CA PRO A 249 4.18 6.28 17.89
C PRO A 249 4.33 4.98 18.68
N LEU A 250 4.87 3.94 18.03
CA LEU A 250 5.04 2.60 18.55
C LEU A 250 6.53 2.27 18.74
N LYS A 251 6.80 1.31 19.63
CA LYS A 251 8.15 0.76 19.82
C LYS A 251 8.31 -0.53 19.03
N LYS A 252 9.56 -0.86 18.68
CA LYS A 252 9.94 -2.19 18.20
C LYS A 252 9.42 -3.29 19.14
N GLY A 253 8.98 -4.41 18.56
CA GLY A 253 8.45 -5.55 19.31
C GLY A 253 6.98 -5.40 19.71
N MET A 254 6.25 -4.43 19.16
CA MET A 254 4.79 -4.34 19.37
C MET A 254 4.11 -5.59 18.82
N ASP A 255 3.42 -6.33 19.68
CA ASP A 255 2.69 -7.55 19.34
C ASP A 255 1.20 -7.27 19.07
N ASP A 256 0.47 -8.32 18.65
CA ASP A 256 -0.96 -8.23 18.33
C ASP A 256 -1.78 -7.62 19.49
N GLN A 257 -1.54 -8.07 20.72
CA GLN A 257 -2.32 -7.63 21.88
C GLN A 257 -2.08 -6.15 22.17
N GLY A 258 -0.82 -5.74 22.31
CA GLY A 258 -0.46 -4.34 22.60
C GLY A 258 -0.92 -3.39 21.49
N TYR A 259 -0.82 -3.82 20.23
CA TYR A 259 -1.30 -3.05 19.09
C TYR A 259 -2.81 -2.85 19.15
N HIS A 260 -3.59 -3.90 19.43
CA HIS A 260 -5.06 -3.79 19.49
C HIS A 260 -5.58 -3.01 20.70
N GLU A 261 -4.85 -3.03 21.82
CA GLU A 261 -5.15 -2.20 23.01
C GLU A 261 -5.03 -0.70 22.73
N LEU A 262 -4.28 -0.31 21.69
CA LEU A 262 -4.19 1.04 21.14
C LEU A 262 -5.19 1.25 20.00
N PHE A 263 -5.14 0.40 18.99
CA PHE A 263 -5.87 0.55 17.72
C PHE A 263 -7.37 0.65 17.94
N LYS A 264 -7.99 -0.34 18.60
CA LYS A 264 -9.45 -0.42 18.72
C LYS A 264 -10.04 0.80 19.47
N PRO A 265 -9.51 1.21 20.65
CA PRO A 265 -10.02 2.41 21.34
C PRO A 265 -9.81 3.71 20.56
N ILE A 266 -8.64 3.90 19.93
CA ILE A 266 -8.30 5.15 19.23
C ILE A 266 -9.12 5.28 17.95
N VAL A 267 -9.14 4.24 17.10
CA VAL A 267 -9.95 4.22 15.87
C VAL A 267 -11.44 4.32 16.19
N GLY A 268 -11.92 3.59 17.20
CA GLY A 268 -13.32 3.68 17.62
C GLY A 268 -13.70 5.09 18.07
N LYS A 269 -12.81 5.80 18.78
CA LYS A 269 -13.03 7.19 19.16
C LYS A 269 -12.97 8.12 17.95
N ALA A 270 -12.04 7.94 17.03
CA ALA A 270 -11.94 8.71 15.79
C ALA A 270 -13.22 8.58 14.95
N MET A 271 -13.71 7.35 14.74
CA MET A 271 -15.00 7.08 14.07
C MET A 271 -16.17 7.79 14.78
N GLN A 272 -16.17 7.83 16.11
CA GLN A 272 -17.22 8.49 16.90
C GLN A 272 -17.23 10.01 16.73
N VAL A 273 -16.07 10.66 16.81
CA VAL A 273 -15.97 12.13 16.86
C VAL A 273 -15.88 12.77 15.47
N PHE A 274 -15.12 12.15 14.57
CA PHE A 274 -14.93 12.66 13.21
C PHE A 274 -16.10 12.28 12.30
N GLN A 275 -16.78 11.16 12.60
CA GLN A 275 -17.93 10.65 11.84
C GLN A 275 -17.64 10.61 10.33
N PRO A 276 -16.62 9.88 9.87
CA PRO A 276 -16.25 9.86 8.46
C PRO A 276 -17.38 9.29 7.58
N ASP A 277 -17.50 9.84 6.38
CA ASP A 277 -18.44 9.38 5.35
C ASP A 277 -17.81 8.28 4.46
N ALA A 278 -16.47 8.18 4.43
CA ALA A 278 -15.69 7.11 3.81
C ALA A 278 -14.37 6.88 4.56
N VAL A 279 -13.81 5.67 4.45
CA VAL A 279 -12.54 5.28 5.08
C VAL A 279 -11.57 4.79 4.01
N VAL A 280 -10.32 5.20 4.10
CA VAL A 280 -9.19 4.63 3.37
C VAL A 280 -8.27 3.99 4.39
N LEU A 281 -7.99 2.69 4.24
CA LEU A 281 -7.04 1.96 5.06
C LEU A 281 -5.85 1.56 4.17
N GLN A 282 -4.68 2.09 4.50
CA GLN A 282 -3.41 1.61 3.97
C GLN A 282 -2.99 0.40 4.81
N CYS A 283 -2.77 -0.76 4.18
CA CYS A 283 -2.44 -2.03 4.82
C CYS A 283 -0.96 -2.40 4.61
N GLY A 284 -0.05 -1.50 4.97
CA GLY A 284 1.39 -1.72 4.90
C GLY A 284 1.82 -2.96 5.68
N ALA A 285 2.30 -3.98 4.98
CA ALA A 285 2.58 -5.30 5.53
C ALA A 285 4.00 -5.42 6.14
N ASP A 286 4.76 -4.32 6.21
CA ASP A 286 6.05 -4.28 6.92
C ASP A 286 5.88 -4.19 8.45
N SER A 287 4.68 -3.93 8.94
CA SER A 287 4.36 -4.05 10.37
C SER A 287 4.29 -5.52 10.85
N LEU A 288 4.39 -6.49 9.94
CA LEU A 288 4.40 -7.91 10.25
C LEU A 288 5.71 -8.39 10.87
N SER A 289 5.59 -9.39 11.75
CA SER A 289 6.72 -10.14 12.30
C SER A 289 7.57 -10.77 11.18
N GLY A 290 8.88 -10.53 11.26
CA GLY A 290 9.85 -11.06 10.29
C GLY A 290 9.94 -10.24 9.00
N ASP A 291 9.42 -9.01 8.98
CA ASP A 291 9.75 -8.03 7.95
C ASP A 291 11.26 -7.70 7.95
N ARG A 292 11.80 -7.29 6.79
CA ARG A 292 13.24 -7.02 6.62
C ARG A 292 13.68 -5.64 7.10
N LEU A 293 12.78 -4.66 7.13
CA LEU A 293 13.10 -3.26 7.38
C LEU A 293 12.53 -2.76 8.71
N ALA A 294 11.33 -3.18 9.07
CA ALA A 294 10.66 -2.75 10.29
C ALA A 294 10.75 -3.77 11.43
N GLY A 295 10.44 -3.32 12.64
CA GLY A 295 10.61 -4.09 13.88
C GLY A 295 9.32 -4.38 14.65
N LEU A 296 8.15 -4.15 14.07
CA LEU A 296 6.89 -4.56 14.69
C LEU A 296 6.73 -6.09 14.58
N GLU A 297 5.91 -6.68 15.45
CA GLU A 297 5.78 -8.14 15.56
C GLU A 297 4.33 -8.61 15.35
N LEU A 298 3.58 -7.95 14.47
CA LEU A 298 2.21 -8.34 14.17
C LEU A 298 2.15 -9.68 13.42
N SER A 299 1.17 -10.51 13.75
CA SER A 299 0.84 -11.68 12.95
C SER A 299 -0.11 -11.31 11.81
N VAL A 300 -0.24 -12.19 10.81
CA VAL A 300 -1.22 -12.03 9.71
C VAL A 300 -2.64 -11.83 10.27
N GLY A 301 -3.05 -12.66 11.23
CA GLY A 301 -4.34 -12.50 11.90
C GLY A 301 -4.45 -11.20 12.69
N GLY A 302 -3.40 -10.80 13.42
CA GLY A 302 -3.38 -9.54 14.17
C GLY A 302 -3.47 -8.30 13.28
N HIS A 303 -2.80 -8.31 12.13
CA HIS A 303 -2.90 -7.25 11.13
C HIS A 303 -4.32 -7.17 10.55
N ALA A 304 -4.88 -8.31 10.13
CA ALA A 304 -6.21 -8.39 9.52
C ALA A 304 -7.36 -8.07 10.49
N GLU A 305 -7.16 -8.18 11.80
CA GLU A 305 -8.10 -7.68 12.81
C GLU A 305 -8.35 -6.17 12.67
N CYS A 306 -7.39 -5.39 12.16
CA CYS A 306 -7.56 -3.97 11.87
C CYS A 306 -8.57 -3.76 10.72
N VAL A 307 -8.41 -4.53 9.63
CA VAL A 307 -9.36 -4.56 8.50
C VAL A 307 -10.75 -4.97 8.99
N LYS A 308 -10.84 -6.05 9.78
CA LYS A 308 -12.10 -6.57 10.34
C LYS A 308 -12.80 -5.52 11.20
N TYR A 309 -12.05 -4.82 12.05
CA TYR A 309 -12.59 -3.78 12.93
C TYR A 309 -13.17 -2.61 12.14
N LEU A 310 -12.43 -2.07 11.16
CA LEU A 310 -12.90 -0.97 10.31
C LEU A 310 -14.07 -1.37 9.42
N ARG A 311 -14.04 -2.58 8.86
CA ARG A 311 -15.14 -3.15 8.08
C ARG A 311 -16.45 -3.20 8.87
N GLY A 312 -16.39 -3.50 10.17
CA GLY A 312 -17.56 -3.54 11.07
C GLY A 312 -18.31 -2.22 11.23
N PHE A 313 -17.68 -1.07 10.95
CA PHE A 313 -18.35 0.24 10.99
C PHE A 313 -19.26 0.50 9.79
N ASN A 314 -19.21 -0.36 8.76
CA ASN A 314 -20.07 -0.31 7.59
C ASN A 314 -19.97 0.94 6.71
N ALA A 315 -18.95 1.80 6.91
CA ALA A 315 -18.64 2.89 5.99
C ALA A 315 -18.06 2.36 4.66
N PRO A 316 -18.18 3.09 3.53
CA PRO A 316 -17.40 2.81 2.32
C PRO A 316 -15.91 2.69 2.67
N LEU A 317 -15.28 1.59 2.28
CA LEU A 317 -13.92 1.25 2.70
C LEU A 317 -13.02 0.99 1.47
N LEU A 318 -11.96 1.77 1.33
CA LEU A 318 -10.89 1.53 0.38
C LEU A 318 -9.72 0.85 1.10
N LEU A 319 -9.32 -0.34 0.66
CA LEU A 319 -8.14 -1.06 1.12
C LEU A 319 -7.00 -0.90 0.10
N LEU A 320 -5.86 -0.42 0.57
CA LEU A 320 -4.65 -0.26 -0.22
C LEU A 320 -3.52 -1.11 0.33
N GLY A 321 -2.51 -1.39 -0.50
CA GLY A 321 -1.28 -2.03 -0.06
C GLY A 321 -0.41 -1.10 0.79
N GLY A 322 0.88 -1.03 0.48
CA GLY A 322 1.85 -0.29 1.28
C GLY A 322 3.22 -0.94 1.30
N GLY A 323 3.99 -0.72 2.35
CA GLY A 323 5.25 -1.42 2.64
C GLY A 323 5.10 -2.94 2.79
N GLY A 324 6.22 -3.62 3.00
CA GLY A 324 6.29 -5.07 3.18
C GLY A 324 7.39 -5.71 2.33
N TYR A 325 8.43 -6.22 2.99
CA TYR A 325 9.71 -6.55 2.37
C TYR A 325 10.13 -8.02 2.54
N THR A 326 9.35 -8.79 3.31
CA THR A 326 9.33 -10.25 3.26
C THR A 326 8.15 -10.71 2.40
N ILE A 327 8.35 -10.74 1.07
CA ILE A 327 7.29 -10.81 0.05
C ILE A 327 6.28 -11.95 0.20
N ASN A 328 6.70 -13.09 0.74
CA ASN A 328 5.83 -14.24 1.03
C ASN A 328 4.88 -13.97 2.21
N HIS A 329 5.33 -13.21 3.22
CA HIS A 329 4.48 -12.76 4.32
C HIS A 329 3.48 -11.71 3.84
N VAL A 330 3.92 -10.77 2.98
CA VAL A 330 3.04 -9.76 2.34
C VAL A 330 1.89 -10.45 1.60
N ALA A 331 2.23 -11.41 0.73
CA ALA A 331 1.21 -12.12 -0.05
C ALA A 331 0.22 -12.88 0.84
N SER A 332 0.71 -13.48 1.92
CA SER A 332 -0.13 -14.19 2.90
C SER A 332 -1.07 -13.21 3.63
N CYS A 333 -0.55 -12.06 4.05
CA CYS A 333 -1.30 -11.03 4.75
C CYS A 333 -2.42 -10.45 3.89
N TRP A 334 -2.10 -9.90 2.73
CA TRP A 334 -3.09 -9.29 1.83
C TRP A 334 -4.11 -10.31 1.29
N CYS A 335 -3.72 -11.58 1.12
CA CYS A 335 -4.68 -12.64 0.81
C CYS A 335 -5.67 -12.86 1.97
N TYR A 336 -5.18 -12.97 3.20
CA TYR A 336 -6.03 -13.14 4.38
C TYR A 336 -6.94 -11.93 4.62
N GLU A 337 -6.44 -10.71 4.42
CA GLU A 337 -7.23 -9.48 4.47
C GLU A 337 -8.28 -9.39 3.37
N THR A 338 -7.99 -9.93 2.18
CA THR A 338 -8.99 -10.08 1.12
C THR A 338 -10.11 -11.00 1.56
N ALA A 339 -9.79 -12.12 2.24
CA ALA A 339 -10.79 -13.01 2.82
C ALA A 339 -11.66 -12.29 3.88
N VAL A 340 -11.05 -11.48 4.75
CA VAL A 340 -11.79 -10.63 5.70
C VAL A 340 -12.69 -9.63 4.97
N ALA A 341 -12.21 -9.01 3.89
CA ALA A 341 -12.99 -8.04 3.12
C ALA A 341 -14.27 -8.66 2.53
N VAL A 342 -14.17 -9.88 1.98
CA VAL A 342 -15.32 -10.63 1.43
C VAL A 342 -16.13 -11.40 2.50
N GLY A 343 -15.67 -11.42 3.75
CA GLY A 343 -16.32 -12.13 4.87
C GLY A 343 -16.19 -13.65 4.79
N LYS A 344 -15.00 -14.13 4.42
CA LYS A 344 -14.65 -15.54 4.19
C LYS A 344 -13.43 -15.99 5.00
N GLU A 345 -12.97 -15.19 5.96
CA GLU A 345 -11.77 -15.49 6.74
C GLU A 345 -11.88 -16.81 7.53
N ASP A 346 -13.08 -17.18 7.98
CA ASP A 346 -13.34 -18.44 8.70
C ASP A 346 -13.48 -19.66 7.74
N GLU A 347 -13.49 -19.44 6.43
CA GLU A 347 -13.68 -20.47 5.41
C GLU A 347 -12.40 -20.86 4.68
N ILE A 348 -11.33 -20.06 4.78
CA ILE A 348 -10.04 -20.35 4.16
C ILE A 348 -9.15 -21.18 5.08
N ALA A 349 -8.49 -22.19 4.52
CA ALA A 349 -7.56 -23.04 5.26
C ALA A 349 -6.23 -22.32 5.53
N ASP A 350 -5.57 -22.70 6.63
CA ASP A 350 -4.22 -22.22 6.91
C ASP A 350 -3.18 -22.84 5.95
N GLU A 351 -3.45 -24.01 5.38
CA GLU A 351 -2.63 -24.60 4.33
C GLU A 351 -2.77 -23.79 3.02
N ILE A 352 -1.63 -23.36 2.48
CA ILE A 352 -1.56 -22.67 1.19
C ILE A 352 -1.85 -23.70 0.07
N PRO A 353 -2.88 -23.48 -0.77
CA PRO A 353 -3.15 -24.33 -1.93
C PRO A 353 -2.03 -24.20 -2.97
N HIS A 354 -1.79 -25.26 -3.74
CA HIS A 354 -0.78 -25.24 -4.80
C HIS A 354 -1.05 -24.14 -5.85
N HIS A 355 -0.02 -23.37 -6.19
CA HIS A 355 -0.07 -22.29 -7.16
C HIS A 355 1.33 -21.98 -7.76
N PRO A 356 1.43 -21.16 -8.82
CA PRO A 356 2.71 -20.92 -9.51
C PRO A 356 3.86 -20.37 -8.67
N TYR A 357 3.57 -19.75 -7.51
CA TYR A 357 4.58 -19.17 -6.61
C TYR A 357 4.88 -20.03 -5.38
N ASP A 358 4.43 -21.28 -5.33
CA ASP A 358 4.58 -22.20 -4.17
C ASP A 358 5.97 -22.22 -3.55
N HIS A 359 7.01 -22.20 -4.39
CA HIS A 359 8.40 -22.30 -3.95
C HIS A 359 8.81 -21.17 -2.97
N TYR A 360 8.16 -20.00 -3.02
CA TYR A 360 8.39 -18.90 -2.09
C TYR A 360 7.91 -19.19 -0.66
N TYR A 361 6.95 -20.11 -0.48
CA TYR A 361 6.30 -20.38 0.81
C TYR A 361 6.92 -21.56 1.55
N ARG A 362 7.97 -22.19 1.00
CA ARG A 362 8.69 -23.29 1.63
C ARG A 362 9.23 -22.91 3.01
N SER A 363 9.75 -21.69 3.17
CA SER A 363 10.35 -21.21 4.42
C SER A 363 9.31 -21.03 5.55
N GLN A 364 8.05 -20.76 5.22
CA GLN A 364 6.94 -20.65 6.18
C GLN A 364 6.10 -21.94 6.27
N GLY A 365 6.62 -23.06 5.73
CA GLY A 365 5.96 -24.37 5.80
C GLY A 365 4.64 -24.45 5.04
N TYR A 366 4.46 -23.64 4.00
CA TYR A 366 3.21 -23.53 3.23
C TYR A 366 1.99 -23.21 4.10
N LYS A 367 2.20 -22.45 5.19
CA LYS A 367 1.13 -21.94 6.06
C LYS A 367 0.85 -20.47 5.78
N LEU A 368 -0.42 -20.10 5.69
CA LEU A 368 -0.88 -18.73 5.47
C LEU A 368 -0.64 -17.87 6.71
N GLN A 369 -0.88 -18.43 7.90
CA GLN A 369 -0.56 -17.77 9.16
C GLN A 369 0.95 -17.87 9.43
N CYS A 370 1.73 -16.94 8.87
CA CYS A 370 3.16 -16.85 9.15
C CYS A 370 3.39 -16.18 10.53
N ARG A 371 3.99 -16.91 11.48
CA ARG A 371 4.57 -16.34 12.69
C ARG A 371 6.04 -16.69 12.76
N THR A 372 6.89 -15.67 12.79
CA THR A 372 8.29 -15.85 13.15
C THR A 372 8.32 -15.88 14.68
N GLU A 373 8.53 -17.04 15.29
CA GLU A 373 8.71 -17.11 16.76
C GLU A 373 9.97 -16.31 17.13
N ALA A 374 9.80 -15.10 17.68
CA ALA A 374 10.89 -14.40 18.33
C ALA A 374 11.25 -15.17 19.62
N PRO A 375 12.51 -15.62 19.81
CA PRO A 375 12.90 -16.27 21.04
C PRO A 375 12.83 -15.26 22.20
N GLY A 376 11.78 -15.33 23.02
CA GLY A 376 11.76 -14.70 24.35
C GLY A 376 10.91 -13.45 24.55
N SER A 377 10.02 -13.05 23.63
CA SER A 377 9.10 -11.93 23.90
C SER A 377 7.93 -12.39 24.79
N ARG A 378 8.15 -12.39 26.10
CA ARG A 378 7.08 -12.38 27.12
C ARG A 378 7.06 -11.01 27.76
N SER A 379 6.19 -10.13 27.28
CA SER A 379 5.83 -8.91 27.99
C SER A 379 4.42 -9.07 28.58
N SER A 380 4.29 -9.88 29.63
CA SER A 380 3.04 -10.05 30.39
C SER A 380 2.84 -8.94 31.44
N GLY A 381 3.11 -7.69 31.08
CA GLY A 381 2.94 -6.53 31.96
C GLY A 381 2.29 -5.36 31.23
N GLU A 382 1.47 -4.59 31.93
CA GLU A 382 0.92 -3.33 31.41
C GLU A 382 2.05 -2.44 30.90
N ASN A 383 2.09 -2.21 29.58
CA ASN A 383 3.06 -1.32 28.97
C ASN A 383 2.63 0.13 29.29
N LYS A 384 3.21 0.71 30.35
CA LYS A 384 2.90 2.07 30.81
C LYS A 384 3.01 3.13 29.70
N ASP A 385 3.91 2.92 28.74
CA ASP A 385 4.11 3.84 27.62
C ASP A 385 2.92 3.78 26.64
N ALA A 386 2.44 2.57 26.32
CA ALA A 386 1.26 2.40 25.47
C ALA A 386 0.00 2.99 26.12
N ALA A 387 -0.17 2.82 27.44
CA ALA A 387 -1.28 3.45 28.17
C ALA A 387 -1.22 4.98 28.09
N ALA A 388 -0.03 5.59 28.22
CA ALA A 388 0.15 7.03 28.11
C ALA A 388 -0.12 7.54 26.68
N ILE A 389 0.37 6.83 25.66
CA ILE A 389 0.09 7.12 24.24
C ILE A 389 -1.41 7.11 23.99
N ARG A 390 -2.11 6.06 24.47
CA ARG A 390 -3.57 5.94 24.33
C ARG A 390 -4.30 7.13 24.95
N VAL A 391 -3.95 7.50 26.19
CA VAL A 391 -4.58 8.63 26.88
C VAL A 391 -4.39 9.91 26.08
N LYS A 392 -3.16 10.22 25.66
CA LYS A 392 -2.85 11.43 24.91
C LYS A 392 -3.54 11.47 23.54
N ALA A 393 -3.58 10.35 22.81
CA ALA A 393 -4.32 10.26 21.55
C ALA A 393 -5.84 10.49 21.73
N LEU A 394 -6.42 9.95 22.81
CA LEU A 394 -7.84 10.17 23.13
C LEU A 394 -8.12 11.62 23.60
N GLU A 395 -7.16 12.27 24.26
CA GLU A 395 -7.22 13.69 24.59
C GLU A 395 -7.23 14.56 23.32
N HIS A 396 -6.36 14.26 22.35
CA HIS A 396 -6.35 14.94 21.05
C HIS A 396 -7.68 14.80 20.31
N LEU A 397 -8.25 13.58 20.25
CA LEU A 397 -9.57 13.34 19.67
C LEU A 397 -10.70 14.06 20.43
N SER A 398 -10.54 14.30 21.73
CA SER A 398 -11.52 15.04 22.54
C SER A 398 -11.48 16.55 22.29
N ALA A 399 -10.41 17.07 21.69
CA ALA A 399 -10.29 18.46 21.28
C ALA A 399 -11.04 18.78 19.98
N ILE A 400 -11.49 17.76 19.25
CA ILE A 400 -12.33 17.93 18.07
C ILE A 400 -13.75 18.29 18.52
N ASN A 401 -14.21 19.48 18.15
CA ASN A 401 -15.60 19.85 18.31
C ASN A 401 -16.44 18.91 17.43
N CYS A 402 -17.37 18.14 18.01
CA CYS A 402 -18.34 17.36 17.22
C CYS A 402 -18.95 18.25 16.12
N ALA A 403 -18.76 17.82 14.87
CA ALA A 403 -18.82 18.60 13.63
C ALA A 403 -19.74 19.85 13.63
N PRO A 404 -19.21 21.07 13.42
CA PRO A 404 -20.02 22.16 12.89
C PRO A 404 -20.41 21.84 11.42
N SER A 405 -21.60 22.27 11.01
CA SER A 405 -22.12 22.07 9.66
C SER A 405 -21.17 22.60 8.57
N ILE A 406 -20.71 21.72 7.68
CA ILE A 406 -19.90 22.06 6.51
C ILE A 406 -20.83 22.66 5.44
N GLN A 407 -20.46 23.83 4.88
CA GLN A 407 -21.16 24.40 3.73
C GLN A 407 -20.83 23.56 2.48
N PHE A 408 -21.88 23.07 1.80
CA PHE A 408 -21.74 22.39 0.52
C PHE A 408 -21.13 23.35 -0.50
N HIS A 409 -19.92 23.04 -0.98
CA HIS A 409 -19.44 23.59 -2.24
C HIS A 409 -20.03 22.75 -3.38
N GLU A 410 -20.71 23.39 -4.34
CA GLU A 410 -21.10 22.73 -5.57
C GLU A 410 -19.85 22.13 -6.24
N PRO A 411 -19.91 20.87 -6.72
CA PRO A 411 -18.77 20.27 -7.41
C PRO A 411 -18.40 21.12 -8.62
N CYS A 412 -17.13 21.53 -8.70
CA CYS A 412 -16.60 22.20 -9.87
C CYS A 412 -16.76 21.26 -11.08
N ALA A 413 -17.59 21.66 -12.06
CA ALA A 413 -17.89 20.89 -13.26
C ALA A 413 -16.65 20.53 -14.12
N ALA A 414 -15.47 21.07 -13.79
CA ALA A 414 -14.21 20.74 -14.46
C ALA A 414 -13.54 19.45 -13.95
N ALA A 415 -13.96 18.87 -12.82
CA ALA A 415 -13.41 17.61 -12.29
C ALA A 415 -14.15 16.34 -12.80
N ALA A 416 -15.11 16.52 -13.69
CA ALA A 416 -15.98 15.45 -14.21
C ALA A 416 -15.68 15.06 -15.66
N GLN A 417 -14.45 15.26 -16.16
CA GLN A 417 -13.99 14.55 -17.36
C GLN A 417 -13.53 13.15 -16.94
N GLY A 418 -14.52 12.32 -16.57
CA GLY A 418 -14.33 10.93 -16.22
C GLY A 418 -14.27 10.05 -17.47
N MET A 419 -13.60 8.91 -17.34
CA MET A 419 -13.78 7.77 -18.25
C MET A 419 -15.25 7.42 -18.39
N ASP A 420 -15.63 6.99 -19.59
CA ASP A 420 -16.97 6.52 -19.87
C ASP A 420 -17.30 5.30 -19.01
N VAL A 421 -18.58 5.16 -18.69
CA VAL A 421 -19.13 4.34 -17.63
C VAL A 421 -19.02 2.84 -17.92
N ASP A 422 -18.83 2.49 -19.20
CA ASP A 422 -18.74 1.12 -19.73
C ASP A 422 -17.30 0.54 -19.76
N ASP A 423 -16.28 1.36 -19.47
CA ASP A 423 -14.86 0.95 -19.50
C ASP A 423 -14.37 0.25 -18.21
N LEU A 424 -15.24 0.10 -17.19
CA LEU A 424 -14.85 -0.44 -15.87
C LEU A 424 -15.04 -1.95 -15.73
N CYS A 425 -15.71 -2.56 -16.70
CA CYS A 425 -15.97 -3.99 -16.79
C CYS A 425 -16.42 -4.31 -18.23
N HIS A 426 -15.50 -4.74 -19.08
CA HIS A 426 -15.86 -5.48 -20.29
C HIS A 426 -16.00 -6.97 -19.94
N ASP A 427 -17.14 -7.54 -20.33
CA ASP A 427 -17.40 -8.98 -20.32
C ASP A 427 -16.58 -9.60 -21.46
N ASP A 428 -15.45 -10.23 -21.13
CA ASP A 428 -14.72 -11.05 -22.11
C ASP A 428 -15.35 -12.46 -22.11
N ASP A 429 -16.32 -12.65 -23.01
CA ASP A 429 -16.66 -13.95 -23.61
C ASP A 429 -15.85 -14.16 -24.93
N GLU A 430 -14.68 -13.54 -25.06
CA GLU A 430 -13.78 -13.76 -26.21
C GLU A 430 -12.44 -14.35 -25.73
N ASP A 431 -12.29 -15.66 -25.94
CA ASP A 431 -11.07 -16.45 -25.79
C ASP A 431 -9.99 -15.93 -26.77
N ASP A 432 -9.05 -15.12 -26.30
CA ASP A 432 -7.74 -14.92 -26.96
C ASP A 432 -6.72 -15.87 -26.31
N ASP A 433 -6.72 -17.12 -26.78
CA ASP A 433 -5.67 -18.12 -26.55
C ASP A 433 -4.38 -17.73 -27.32
N GLU A 434 -3.66 -16.72 -26.85
CA GLU A 434 -2.24 -16.58 -27.16
C GLU A 434 -1.44 -16.57 -25.84
N GLU A 435 -1.10 -17.77 -25.36
CA GLU A 435 -0.08 -17.99 -24.33
C GLU A 435 1.27 -17.49 -24.86
N GLU A 436 1.57 -16.20 -24.68
CA GLU A 436 2.96 -15.73 -24.71
C GLU A 436 3.71 -16.34 -23.53
N GLU A 437 4.52 -17.35 -23.83
CA GLU A 437 5.40 -18.07 -22.91
C GLU A 437 6.27 -17.09 -22.09
N ASP A 438 6.20 -17.19 -20.76
CA ASP A 438 6.97 -16.37 -19.81
C ASP A 438 8.48 -16.40 -20.16
N PRO A 439 9.13 -15.24 -20.41
CA PRO A 439 10.57 -15.16 -20.68
C PRO A 439 11.45 -15.86 -19.64
N MET A 440 10.99 -16.00 -18.39
CA MET A 440 11.69 -16.73 -17.34
C MET A 440 11.44 -18.25 -17.33
N GLU A 441 10.27 -18.73 -17.75
CA GLU A 441 10.07 -20.17 -18.02
C GLU A 441 10.92 -20.64 -19.20
N ARG A 442 11.06 -19.80 -20.22
CA ARG A 442 11.98 -20.03 -21.35
C ARG A 442 13.44 -20.12 -20.87
N LEU A 443 13.83 -19.31 -19.88
CA LEU A 443 15.18 -19.34 -19.31
C LEU A 443 15.40 -20.58 -18.43
N HIS A 444 14.42 -20.95 -17.60
CA HIS A 444 14.49 -22.14 -16.75
C HIS A 444 14.60 -23.44 -17.56
N ARG A 445 13.86 -23.57 -18.67
CA ARG A 445 13.94 -24.74 -19.56
C ARG A 445 15.30 -24.87 -20.25
N LEU A 446 15.98 -23.76 -20.50
CA LEU A 446 17.36 -23.73 -21.02
C LEU A 446 18.39 -24.10 -19.94
N CYS A 447 18.11 -23.80 -18.67
CA CYS A 447 18.97 -24.15 -17.54
C CYS A 447 18.82 -25.60 -17.07
N ASP A 448 17.64 -26.21 -17.19
CA ASP A 448 17.40 -27.60 -16.76
C ASP A 448 18.01 -28.66 -17.70
N ASN A 449 18.47 -28.27 -18.90
CA ASN A 449 19.01 -29.19 -19.91
C ASN A 449 20.53 -29.08 -20.17
N ALA A 450 21.27 -28.32 -19.36
CA ALA A 450 22.71 -28.16 -19.58
C ALA A 450 23.54 -28.49 -18.33
N ASP A 451 24.38 -29.51 -18.48
CA ASP A 451 25.54 -29.77 -17.62
C ASP A 451 26.40 -28.50 -17.53
N LEU A 452 26.25 -27.79 -16.41
CA LEU A 452 26.80 -26.46 -16.13
C LEU A 452 28.34 -26.41 -16.21
N ALA A 453 29.03 -27.54 -16.33
CA ALA A 453 30.48 -27.56 -16.53
C ALA A 453 30.91 -27.20 -17.97
N GLY A 454 30.09 -27.46 -18.99
CA GLY A 454 30.43 -27.21 -20.40
C GLY A 454 30.18 -25.77 -20.86
N PHE A 455 29.11 -25.14 -20.39
CA PHE A 455 28.66 -23.82 -20.84
C PHE A 455 29.62 -22.69 -20.44
N PHE A 456 30.16 -22.74 -19.21
CA PHE A 456 31.14 -21.74 -18.75
C PHE A 456 32.50 -21.84 -19.45
N VAL A 457 32.89 -23.04 -19.94
CA VAL A 457 34.14 -23.23 -20.71
C VAL A 457 34.02 -22.63 -22.11
N GLU A 458 32.83 -22.64 -22.71
CA GLU A 458 32.61 -22.09 -24.05
C GLU A 458 32.45 -20.57 -24.06
N LEU A 459 31.84 -19.98 -23.03
CA LEU A 459 31.82 -18.51 -22.82
C LEU A 459 33.22 -17.96 -22.49
N GLY A 460 34.03 -18.70 -21.73
CA GLY A 460 35.42 -18.35 -21.46
C GLY A 460 36.33 -18.40 -22.70
N ARG A 461 36.10 -19.34 -23.64
CA ARG A 461 36.86 -19.43 -24.89
C ARG A 461 36.44 -18.38 -25.94
N LYS A 462 35.18 -17.93 -25.95
CA LYS A 462 34.72 -16.90 -26.89
C LYS A 462 35.19 -15.49 -26.51
N HIS A 463 35.45 -15.21 -25.24
CA HIS A 463 36.03 -13.92 -24.82
C HIS A 463 37.55 -13.80 -25.00
N SER A 464 38.30 -14.90 -25.16
CA SER A 464 39.74 -14.85 -25.44
C SER A 464 40.10 -14.79 -26.94
N LEU A 465 39.11 -14.90 -27.85
CA LEU A 465 39.30 -14.87 -29.30
C LEU A 465 38.77 -13.59 -29.97
N SER A 466 38.15 -12.67 -29.23
CA SER A 466 37.73 -11.35 -29.75
C SER A 466 38.66 -10.20 -29.34
N SER A 467 39.73 -10.45 -28.56
CA SER A 467 40.71 -9.44 -28.15
C SER A 467 42.07 -9.53 -28.88
N SER A 468 42.21 -10.39 -29.89
CA SER A 468 43.42 -10.53 -30.71
C SER A 468 43.22 -10.16 -32.19
N ALA A 469 42.18 -9.40 -32.52
CA ALA A 469 41.94 -8.90 -33.88
C ALA A 469 41.55 -7.41 -33.91
N MET A 470 42.32 -6.56 -33.22
CA MET A 470 42.64 -5.17 -33.61
C MET A 470 43.87 -4.74 -32.80
N GLY A 471 45.02 -4.70 -33.46
CA GLY A 471 46.33 -4.38 -32.89
C GLY A 471 47.44 -4.83 -33.83
#